data_AF-A0A940E6W0-F1
#
_entry.id   AF-A0A940E6W0-F1
#
_cell.length_a   1.000
_cell.length_b   1.000
_cell.length_c   1.000
_cell.angle_alpha   90.00
_cell.angle_beta   90.00
_cell.angle_gamma   90.00
#
_symmetry.space_group_name_H-M   'P 1'
#
loop_
_entity.id
_entity.type
_entity.pdbx_description
1 polymer ?
#
loop_
_entity_poly.entity_id
_entity_poly.type
_entity_poly.pdbx_seq_one_letter_code
_entity_poly.pdbx_strand_id
1 'polypeptide(L)'
;MVKRRKTRLKHLAEKVAKGERIVGMECHDTPSAIIAEELGMDLLCCGSPGPMGLMGHKSMATVDFEEQLYMLEGVLRGASSPFIICNMPNTTACISIEESVRNAARVVKLGADGVHIEPSLGTVDHIRAIVAAGIPVVGHFGVQGERAVMNSGHAPAGRTAEEAASILELVKASIDAGIFAALFEHTSVELTKWCYENLPVAVASLGSGPHAHGIFHVSSDIIGCSVFPIPPKREVFGDVMGEMRKAYTTYFERAHGGQFPNPDLSHHMHEGEAEKMASLLKM
;
A
#
# COMPACT_ATOMS: atom_id res chain seq x y z
N MET A 1 -22.45 4.64 -8.69
CA MET A 1 -21.74 5.06 -7.45
C MET A 1 -21.90 6.57 -7.28
N VAL A 2 -22.24 7.04 -6.08
CA VAL A 2 -22.23 8.48 -5.78
C VAL A 2 -20.78 8.94 -5.81
N LYS A 3 -20.46 9.86 -6.71
CA LYS A 3 -19.09 10.38 -6.87
C LYS A 3 -18.72 11.15 -5.59
N ARG A 4 -17.82 10.59 -4.78
CA ARG A 4 -17.32 11.25 -3.58
C ARG A 4 -16.42 12.44 -3.95
N ARG A 5 -16.30 13.38 -3.03
CA ARG A 5 -15.41 14.54 -3.19
C ARG A 5 -13.97 14.08 -2.99
N LYS A 6 -13.08 14.50 -3.90
CA LYS A 6 -11.63 14.30 -3.76
C LYS A 6 -11.10 14.85 -2.43
N THR A 7 -10.48 13.98 -1.63
CA THR A 7 -9.68 14.31 -0.46
C THR A 7 -8.44 15.09 -0.91
N ARG A 8 -8.16 16.19 -0.23
CA ARG A 8 -7.07 17.13 -0.52
C ARG A 8 -6.35 17.39 0.79
N LEU A 9 -5.13 17.93 0.72
CA LEU A 9 -4.33 18.28 1.90
C LEU A 9 -5.14 19.07 2.96
N LYS A 10 -5.94 20.05 2.52
CA LYS A 10 -6.79 20.83 3.43
C LYS A 10 -7.82 19.98 4.18
N HIS A 11 -8.38 18.96 3.54
CA HIS A 11 -9.38 18.09 4.18
C HIS A 11 -8.70 17.22 5.25
N LEU A 12 -7.49 16.72 4.98
CA LEU A 12 -6.70 15.98 5.96
C LEU A 12 -6.35 16.86 7.18
N ALA A 13 -5.90 18.09 6.93
CA ALA A 13 -5.62 19.06 8.01
C ALA A 13 -6.87 19.44 8.81
N GLU A 14 -8.03 19.61 8.14
CA GLU A 14 -9.31 19.87 8.79
C GLU A 14 -9.74 18.71 9.70
N LYS A 15 -9.53 17.45 9.28
CA LYS A 15 -9.82 16.28 10.13
C LYS A 15 -8.96 16.28 11.38
N VAL A 16 -7.66 16.52 11.23
CA VAL A 16 -6.72 16.65 12.35
C VAL A 16 -7.17 17.74 13.33
N ALA A 17 -7.49 18.94 12.83
CA ALA A 17 -7.94 20.05 13.66
C ALA A 17 -9.24 19.77 14.42
N LYS A 18 -10.11 18.89 13.89
CA LYS A 18 -11.35 18.44 14.53
C LYS A 18 -11.18 17.24 15.45
N GLY A 19 -9.99 16.64 15.52
CA GLY A 19 -9.76 15.38 16.23
C GLY A 19 -10.38 14.16 15.54
N GLU A 20 -10.72 14.26 14.25
CA GLU A 20 -11.20 13.15 13.44
C GLU A 20 -10.03 12.32 12.90
N ARG A 21 -10.14 10.99 12.97
CA ARG A 21 -9.09 10.09 12.46
C ARG A 21 -9.00 10.12 10.95
N ILE A 22 -7.76 10.17 10.44
CA ILE A 22 -7.44 9.84 9.06
C ILE A 22 -7.37 8.31 8.97
N VAL A 23 -8.23 7.71 8.14
CA VAL A 23 -8.23 6.26 7.91
C VAL A 23 -7.64 6.00 6.52
N GLY A 24 -6.55 5.24 6.48
CA GLY A 24 -5.92 4.85 5.22
C GLY A 24 -5.39 3.44 5.26
N MET A 25 -4.92 2.97 4.11
CA MET A 25 -4.26 1.69 3.98
C MET A 25 -3.26 1.72 2.84
N GLU A 26 -2.27 0.83 2.89
CA GLU A 26 -1.55 0.50 1.67
C GLU A 26 -2.44 -0.32 0.75
N CYS A 27 -2.46 0.02 -0.53
CA CYS A 27 -3.36 -0.55 -1.52
C CYS A 27 -2.61 -0.77 -2.82
N HIS A 28 -2.80 -1.95 -3.43
CA HIS A 28 -1.95 -2.43 -4.51
C HIS A 28 -2.71 -3.00 -5.71
N ASP A 29 -4.05 -3.06 -5.62
CA ASP A 29 -4.91 -3.63 -6.65
C ASP A 29 -6.22 -2.85 -6.79
N THR A 30 -6.87 -3.02 -7.94
CA THR A 30 -8.12 -2.34 -8.30
C THR A 30 -9.30 -2.73 -7.39
N PRO A 31 -9.56 -4.02 -7.10
CA PRO A 31 -10.66 -4.41 -6.21
C PRO A 31 -10.58 -3.76 -4.82
N SER A 32 -9.42 -3.78 -4.18
CA SER A 32 -9.17 -3.15 -2.88
C SER A 32 -9.38 -1.64 -2.95
N ALA A 33 -8.96 -0.99 -4.04
CA ALA A 33 -9.17 0.44 -4.25
C ALA A 33 -10.65 0.80 -4.41
N ILE A 34 -11.43 -0.02 -5.14
CA ILE A 34 -12.89 0.16 -5.27
C ILE A 34 -13.56 0.09 -3.90
N ILE A 35 -13.22 -0.92 -3.10
CA ILE A 35 -13.78 -1.08 -1.75
C ILE A 35 -13.39 0.10 -0.86
N ALA A 36 -12.15 0.57 -0.91
CA ALA A 36 -11.72 1.73 -0.14
C ALA A 36 -12.41 3.04 -0.54
N GLU A 37 -12.65 3.24 -1.84
CA GLU A 37 -13.44 4.35 -2.38
C GLU A 37 -14.85 4.34 -1.80
N GLU A 38 -15.52 3.17 -1.84
CA GLU A 38 -16.87 2.95 -1.32
C GLU A 38 -16.95 3.19 0.19
N LEU A 39 -15.97 2.71 0.94
CA LEU A 39 -15.97 2.76 2.41
C LEU A 39 -15.77 4.14 3.00
N GLY A 40 -15.23 5.09 2.24
CA GLY A 40 -14.95 6.39 2.83
C GLY A 40 -13.49 6.71 3.06
N MET A 41 -12.53 5.83 2.71
CA MET A 41 -11.14 6.00 3.13
C MET A 41 -10.53 7.32 2.68
N ASP A 42 -9.69 7.91 3.53
CA ASP A 42 -9.14 9.25 3.34
C ASP A 42 -7.88 9.22 2.48
N LEU A 43 -7.03 8.20 2.66
CA LEU A 43 -5.70 8.10 2.05
C LEU A 43 -5.39 6.66 1.62
N LEU A 44 -4.85 6.49 0.42
CA LEU A 44 -4.29 5.22 -0.05
C LEU A 44 -2.81 5.39 -0.38
N CYS A 45 -1.99 4.40 -0.02
CA CYS A 45 -0.58 4.36 -0.34
C CYS A 45 -0.26 3.14 -1.23
N CYS A 46 0.26 3.35 -2.44
CA CYS A 46 0.80 2.26 -3.24
C CYS A 46 2.28 2.03 -2.88
N GLY A 47 2.55 1.03 -2.05
CA GLY A 47 3.88 0.75 -1.47
C GLY A 47 4.54 -0.55 -1.94
N SER A 48 5.84 -0.68 -1.66
CA SER A 48 6.65 -1.90 -1.87
C SER A 48 6.18 -3.15 -1.09
N PRO A 49 5.41 -3.06 0.02
CA PRO A 49 4.80 -4.24 0.64
C PRO A 49 3.85 -5.01 -0.28
N GLY A 50 3.21 -4.34 -1.25
CA GLY A 50 2.31 -4.98 -2.22
C GLY A 50 3.02 -6.00 -3.12
N PRO A 51 4.01 -5.58 -3.92
CA PRO A 51 4.84 -6.50 -4.71
C PRO A 51 5.46 -7.62 -3.88
N MET A 52 5.90 -7.34 -2.65
CA MET A 52 6.39 -8.38 -1.74
C MET A 52 5.28 -9.39 -1.38
N GLY A 53 4.17 -8.94 -0.80
CA GLY A 53 3.11 -9.82 -0.30
C GLY A 53 2.30 -10.52 -1.41
N LEU A 54 2.10 -9.86 -2.56
CA LEU A 54 1.25 -10.37 -3.64
C LEU A 54 2.04 -11.09 -4.74
N MET A 55 3.27 -10.65 -5.03
CA MET A 55 4.08 -11.22 -6.12
C MET A 55 5.28 -12.05 -5.65
N GLY A 56 5.57 -12.07 -4.34
CA GLY A 56 6.61 -12.92 -3.77
C GLY A 56 8.03 -12.41 -3.94
N HIS A 57 8.21 -11.09 -4.07
CA HIS A 57 9.53 -10.47 -3.98
C HIS A 57 10.22 -10.84 -2.65
N LYS A 58 11.53 -11.09 -2.68
CA LYS A 58 12.28 -11.57 -1.51
C LYS A 58 12.43 -10.50 -0.42
N SER A 59 12.42 -9.22 -0.81
CA SER A 59 12.38 -8.08 0.10
C SER A 59 11.82 -6.85 -0.62
N MET A 60 11.41 -5.83 0.14
CA MET A 60 10.96 -4.55 -0.43
C MET A 60 12.04 -3.87 -1.28
N ALA A 61 13.32 -4.11 -0.99
CA ALA A 61 14.44 -3.56 -1.74
C ALA A 61 14.65 -4.20 -3.13
N THR A 62 14.02 -5.35 -3.43
CA THR A 62 14.11 -5.99 -4.76
C THR A 62 12.99 -5.58 -5.71
N VAL A 63 12.03 -4.79 -5.23
CA VAL A 63 10.87 -4.36 -6.00
C VAL A 63 11.30 -3.30 -7.01
N ASP A 64 10.95 -3.50 -8.28
CA ASP A 64 11.23 -2.53 -9.33
C ASP A 64 10.23 -1.35 -9.24
N PHE A 65 10.70 -0.16 -9.60
CA PHE A 65 9.85 1.02 -9.60
C PHE A 65 8.73 0.91 -10.64
N GLU A 66 9.01 0.31 -11.81
CA GLU A 66 7.99 0.09 -12.84
C GLU A 66 6.85 -0.82 -12.35
N GLU A 67 7.14 -1.81 -11.51
CA GLU A 67 6.11 -2.65 -10.89
C GLU A 67 5.20 -1.84 -9.96
N GLN A 68 5.77 -0.92 -9.17
CA GLN A 68 4.99 -0.03 -8.31
C GLN A 68 4.13 0.94 -9.11
N LEU A 69 4.65 1.48 -10.21
CA LEU A 69 3.88 2.36 -11.10
C LEU A 69 2.71 1.61 -11.75
N TYR A 70 2.93 0.35 -12.17
CA TYR A 70 1.86 -0.47 -12.73
C TYR A 70 0.75 -0.77 -11.71
N MET A 71 1.11 -1.09 -10.47
CA MET A 71 0.13 -1.25 -9.39
C MET A 71 -0.61 0.05 -9.08
N LEU A 72 0.09 1.19 -9.10
CA LEU A 72 -0.52 2.51 -8.92
C LEU A 72 -1.58 2.78 -9.98
N GLU A 73 -1.34 2.45 -11.25
CA GLU A 73 -2.36 2.56 -12.29
C GLU A 73 -3.61 1.72 -11.99
N GLY A 74 -3.45 0.53 -11.42
CA GLY A 74 -4.56 -0.31 -10.96
C GLY A 74 -5.37 0.39 -9.86
N VAL A 75 -4.69 0.91 -8.84
CA VAL A 75 -5.32 1.65 -7.74
C VAL A 75 -6.08 2.88 -8.26
N LEU A 76 -5.49 3.64 -9.18
CA LEU A 76 -6.09 4.84 -9.78
C LEU A 76 -7.31 4.53 -10.66
N ARG A 77 -7.44 3.31 -11.19
CA ARG A 77 -8.67 2.86 -11.87
C ARG A 77 -9.80 2.53 -10.89
N GLY A 78 -9.46 2.12 -9.67
CA GLY A 78 -10.43 1.72 -8.65
C GLY A 78 -10.88 2.84 -7.72
N ALA A 79 -10.01 3.82 -7.45
CA ALA A 79 -10.26 4.92 -6.54
C ALA A 79 -9.90 6.27 -7.15
N SER A 80 -10.73 7.28 -6.90
CA SER A 80 -10.49 8.66 -7.36
C SER A 80 -10.67 9.70 -6.26
N SER A 81 -11.38 9.37 -5.19
CA SER A 81 -11.70 10.29 -4.10
C SER A 81 -10.66 10.31 -2.98
N PRO A 82 -10.10 9.19 -2.49
CA PRO A 82 -9.03 9.22 -1.49
C PRO A 82 -7.82 10.04 -1.97
N PHE A 83 -7.01 10.55 -1.04
CA PHE A 83 -5.70 11.11 -1.36
C PHE A 83 -4.75 9.94 -1.64
N ILE A 84 -4.20 9.85 -2.84
CA ILE A 84 -3.42 8.68 -3.29
C ILE A 84 -1.96 9.08 -3.36
N ILE A 85 -1.11 8.38 -2.61
CA ILE A 85 0.34 8.52 -2.69
C ILE A 85 0.97 7.22 -3.19
N CYS A 86 2.16 7.31 -3.77
CA CYS A 86 2.94 6.14 -4.13
C CYS A 86 4.31 6.22 -3.47
N ASN A 87 4.75 5.11 -2.91
CA ASN A 87 6.10 4.95 -2.44
C ASN A 87 7.09 5.11 -3.60
N MET A 88 8.18 5.80 -3.35
CA MET A 88 9.33 5.79 -4.24
C MET A 88 10.41 4.93 -3.62
N PRO A 89 10.85 3.85 -4.30
CA PRO A 89 11.97 3.06 -3.84
C PRO A 89 13.21 3.92 -3.56
N ASN A 90 14.02 3.58 -2.56
CA ASN A 90 15.26 4.29 -2.22
C ASN A 90 16.19 4.42 -3.44
N THR A 91 16.25 3.39 -4.28
CA THR A 91 17.00 3.40 -5.55
C THR A 91 16.46 4.40 -6.59
N THR A 92 15.31 5.02 -6.35
CA THR A 92 14.72 6.05 -7.22
C THR A 92 14.56 7.40 -6.54
N ALA A 93 14.47 7.41 -5.21
CA ALA A 93 14.27 8.59 -4.38
C ALA A 93 15.56 9.18 -3.79
N CYS A 94 16.67 8.42 -3.82
CA CYS A 94 17.86 8.74 -3.03
C CYS A 94 19.18 8.70 -3.83
N ILE A 95 19.17 8.43 -5.15
CA ILE A 95 20.39 8.40 -5.98
C ILE A 95 20.90 9.81 -6.27
N SER A 96 20.05 10.67 -6.82
CA SER A 96 20.36 12.07 -7.09
C SER A 96 19.10 12.92 -6.96
N ILE A 97 19.28 14.21 -6.65
CA ILE A 97 18.15 15.16 -6.53
C ILE A 97 17.35 15.22 -7.83
N GLU A 98 18.02 15.32 -8.99
CA GLU A 98 17.35 15.39 -10.29
C GLU A 98 16.49 14.15 -10.54
N GLU A 99 17.05 12.96 -10.31
CA GLU A 99 16.34 11.70 -10.49
C GLU A 99 15.16 11.57 -9.54
N SER A 100 15.31 12.04 -8.30
CA SER A 100 14.26 12.00 -7.29
C SER A 100 13.09 12.88 -7.69
N VAL A 101 13.35 14.10 -8.17
CA VAL A 101 12.31 14.98 -8.69
C VAL A 101 11.66 14.39 -9.96
N ARG A 102 12.46 13.83 -10.87
CA ARG A 102 11.95 13.20 -12.11
C ARG A 102 11.04 12.02 -11.80
N ASN A 103 11.42 11.14 -10.89
CA ASN A 103 10.64 9.97 -10.51
C ASN A 103 9.38 10.34 -9.72
N ALA A 104 9.45 11.33 -8.84
CA ALA A 104 8.26 11.89 -8.20
C ALA A 104 7.29 12.48 -9.23
N ALA A 105 7.80 13.18 -10.25
CA ALA A 105 7.00 13.72 -11.34
C ALA A 105 6.31 12.61 -12.16
N ARG A 106 6.95 11.45 -12.33
CA ARG A 106 6.33 10.27 -12.99
C ARG A 106 5.12 9.76 -12.21
N VAL A 107 5.24 9.65 -10.88
CA VAL A 107 4.15 9.21 -9.99
C VAL A 107 2.93 10.13 -10.11
N VAL A 108 3.12 11.45 -9.97
CA VAL A 108 1.98 12.39 -10.05
C VAL A 108 1.41 12.50 -11.46
N LYS A 109 2.22 12.28 -12.50
CA LYS A 109 1.76 12.26 -13.90
C LYS A 109 0.80 11.10 -14.17
N LEU A 110 0.92 9.98 -13.45
CA LEU A 110 -0.04 8.88 -13.53
C LEU A 110 -1.38 9.22 -12.88
N GLY A 111 -1.39 10.15 -11.92
CA GLY A 111 -2.61 10.63 -11.25
C GLY A 111 -2.58 10.53 -9.72
N ALA A 112 -1.46 10.11 -9.12
CA ALA A 112 -1.27 10.21 -7.69
C ALA A 112 -1.19 11.69 -7.24
N ASP A 113 -1.59 11.96 -6.00
CA ASP A 113 -1.58 13.29 -5.40
C ASP A 113 -0.22 13.64 -4.75
N GLY A 114 0.67 12.66 -4.56
CA GLY A 114 1.96 12.86 -3.92
C GLY A 114 2.79 11.58 -3.85
N VAL A 115 3.90 11.65 -3.11
CA VAL A 115 4.83 10.54 -2.93
C VAL A 115 5.05 10.21 -1.45
N HIS A 116 5.46 8.98 -1.21
CA HIS A 116 5.90 8.46 0.08
C HIS A 116 7.37 8.06 -0.01
N ILE A 117 8.18 8.46 0.97
CA ILE A 117 9.63 8.25 0.94
C ILE A 117 10.11 7.79 2.32
N GLU A 118 11.07 6.86 2.35
CA GLU A 118 11.86 6.47 3.52
C GLU A 118 13.13 7.33 3.63
N PRO A 119 13.11 8.51 4.30
CA PRO A 119 14.27 9.39 4.35
C PRO A 119 15.44 8.83 5.15
N SER A 120 16.60 9.44 4.93
CA SER A 120 17.71 9.48 5.87
C SER A 120 18.26 10.90 5.94
N LEU A 121 19.10 11.19 6.92
CA LEU A 121 19.69 12.53 7.04
C LEU A 121 20.42 12.96 5.76
N GLY A 122 21.06 12.02 5.05
CA GLY A 122 21.71 12.28 3.77
C GLY A 122 20.78 12.52 2.57
N THR A 123 19.46 12.31 2.71
CA THR A 123 18.48 12.42 1.61
C THR A 123 17.41 13.48 1.87
N VAL A 124 17.55 14.27 2.94
CA VAL A 124 16.62 15.36 3.28
C VAL A 124 16.54 16.41 2.16
N ASP A 125 17.65 16.71 1.49
CA ASP A 125 17.66 17.66 0.37
C ASP A 125 16.92 17.15 -0.87
N HIS A 126 16.77 15.83 -1.02
CA HIS A 126 15.94 15.24 -2.08
C HIS A 126 14.46 15.53 -1.81
N ILE A 127 14.02 15.37 -0.56
CA ILE A 127 12.65 15.75 -0.15
C ILE A 127 12.43 17.23 -0.41
N ARG A 128 13.37 18.09 0.02
CA ARG A 128 13.26 19.55 -0.17
C ARG A 128 13.07 19.91 -1.63
N ALA A 129 13.80 19.25 -2.54
CA ALA A 129 13.69 19.47 -3.97
C ALA A 129 12.34 18.98 -4.55
N ILE A 130 11.85 17.81 -4.12
CA ILE A 130 10.54 17.29 -4.54
C ILE A 130 9.41 18.22 -4.08
N VAL A 131 9.46 18.68 -2.83
CA VAL A 131 8.49 19.64 -2.28
C VAL A 131 8.57 20.97 -3.03
N ALA A 132 9.77 21.47 -3.33
CA ALA A 132 9.96 22.69 -4.11
C ALA A 132 9.43 22.57 -5.56
N ALA A 133 9.37 21.36 -6.11
CA ALA A 133 8.73 21.07 -7.39
C ALA A 133 7.18 21.00 -7.31
N GLY A 134 6.60 21.24 -6.12
CA GLY A 134 5.15 21.26 -5.89
C GLY A 134 4.52 19.89 -5.64
N ILE A 135 5.33 18.87 -5.32
CA ILE A 135 4.85 17.51 -5.08
C ILE A 135 4.78 17.26 -3.56
N PRO A 136 3.60 16.94 -2.99
CA PRO A 136 3.47 16.60 -1.57
C PRO A 136 4.21 15.32 -1.21
N VAL A 137 4.90 15.33 -0.05
CA VAL A 137 5.67 14.19 0.45
C VAL A 137 5.17 13.75 1.82
N VAL A 138 4.94 12.45 1.98
CA VAL A 138 4.83 11.77 3.28
C VAL A 138 6.18 11.14 3.62
N GLY A 139 6.72 11.44 4.80
CA GLY A 139 7.95 10.81 5.29
C GLY A 139 7.64 9.56 6.12
N HIS A 140 8.39 8.48 5.89
CA HIS A 140 8.30 7.23 6.63
C HIS A 140 9.44 7.09 7.65
N PHE A 141 9.10 6.85 8.92
CA PHE A 141 10.06 6.74 10.02
C PHE A 141 9.82 5.47 10.85
N GLY A 142 10.84 5.04 11.59
CA GLY A 142 10.82 3.76 12.30
C GLY A 142 11.42 2.65 11.46
N VAL A 143 10.70 1.54 11.32
CA VAL A 143 11.16 0.40 10.52
C VAL A 143 10.99 0.70 9.03
N GLN A 144 12.06 1.16 8.40
CA GLN A 144 12.13 1.40 6.97
C GLN A 144 12.45 0.09 6.24
N GLY A 145 11.45 -0.46 5.55
CA GLY A 145 11.48 -1.80 4.99
C GLY A 145 12.50 -1.99 3.87
N GLU A 146 12.70 -0.96 3.06
CA GLU A 146 13.70 -1.00 1.98
C GLU A 146 15.12 -0.85 2.51
N ARG A 147 15.28 -0.39 3.75
CA ARG A 147 16.56 -0.26 4.45
C ARG A 147 16.79 -1.36 5.47
N ALA A 148 16.06 -2.48 5.38
CA ALA A 148 16.15 -3.58 6.33
C ALA A 148 17.58 -4.05 6.61
N VAL A 149 18.49 -4.03 5.62
CA VAL A 149 19.91 -4.39 5.84
C VAL A 149 20.60 -3.41 6.79
N MET A 150 20.38 -2.10 6.61
CA MET A 150 20.93 -1.08 7.50
C MET A 150 20.27 -1.12 8.89
N ASN A 151 18.99 -1.50 8.94
CA ASN A 151 18.19 -1.58 10.15
C ASN A 151 18.35 -2.91 10.91
N SER A 152 19.24 -3.81 10.46
CA SER A 152 19.41 -5.15 11.02
C SER A 152 18.10 -5.97 11.05
N GLY A 153 17.28 -5.81 10.02
CA GLY A 153 16.00 -6.49 9.82
C GLY A 153 14.79 -5.58 10.06
N HIS A 154 13.72 -6.18 10.58
CA HIS A 154 12.42 -5.53 10.85
C HIS A 154 12.13 -5.48 12.36
N ALA A 155 13.16 -5.34 13.19
CA ALA A 155 12.99 -5.23 14.64
C ALA A 155 12.27 -3.91 15.00
N PRO A 156 11.41 -3.89 16.03
CA PRO A 156 10.73 -2.67 16.42
C PRO A 156 11.72 -1.56 16.79
N ALA A 157 11.45 -0.35 16.29
CA ALA A 157 12.33 0.80 16.39
C ALA A 157 11.95 1.75 17.54
N GLY A 158 12.91 2.58 17.95
CA GLY A 158 12.76 3.56 19.03
C GLY A 158 12.53 2.93 20.40
N ARG A 159 13.20 1.81 20.71
CA ARG A 159 13.05 1.08 21.97
C ARG A 159 13.93 1.62 23.10
N THR A 160 14.92 2.45 22.78
CA THR A 160 15.71 3.21 23.76
C THR A 160 15.56 4.71 23.51
N ALA A 161 15.94 5.52 24.51
CA ALA A 161 15.88 6.97 24.40
C ALA A 161 16.77 7.51 23.27
N GLU A 162 17.96 6.92 23.09
CA GLU A 162 18.94 7.31 22.07
C GLU A 162 18.42 7.00 20.66
N GLU A 163 17.81 5.83 20.48
CA GLU A 163 17.21 5.45 19.20
C GLU A 163 16.00 6.34 18.87
N ALA A 164 15.12 6.59 19.84
CA ALA A 164 13.99 7.49 19.67
C ALA A 164 14.42 8.93 19.35
N ALA A 165 15.47 9.43 20.02
CA ALA A 165 16.05 10.74 19.73
C ALA A 165 16.61 10.82 18.31
N SER A 166 17.29 9.77 17.84
CA SER A 166 17.86 9.70 16.49
C SER A 166 16.76 9.70 15.41
N ILE A 167 15.67 8.96 15.63
CA ILE A 167 14.49 8.99 14.75
C ILE A 167 13.89 10.41 14.72
N LEU A 168 13.75 11.05 15.87
CA LEU A 168 13.21 12.41 15.96
C LEU A 168 14.07 13.46 15.26
N GLU A 169 15.39 13.32 15.28
CA GLU A 169 16.29 14.18 14.51
C GLU A 169 15.96 14.13 13.01
N LEU A 170 15.83 12.92 12.47
CA LEU A 170 15.46 12.70 11.08
C LEU A 170 14.05 13.22 10.75
N VAL A 171 13.09 13.02 11.66
CA VAL A 171 11.71 13.53 11.50
C VAL A 171 11.72 15.06 11.41
N LYS A 172 12.43 15.74 12.32
CA LYS A 172 12.52 17.20 12.33
C LYS A 172 13.19 17.73 11.06
N ALA A 173 14.31 17.14 10.65
CA ALA A 173 14.99 17.52 9.41
C ALA A 173 14.08 17.35 8.18
N SER A 174 13.25 16.31 8.15
CA SER A 174 12.30 16.06 7.07
C SER A 174 11.12 17.04 7.09
N ILE A 175 10.64 17.43 8.29
CA ILE A 175 9.64 18.50 8.45
C ILE A 175 10.19 19.83 7.93
N ASP A 176 11.45 20.16 8.25
CA ASP A 176 12.13 21.37 7.76
C ASP A 176 12.37 21.34 6.24
N ALA A 177 12.37 20.16 5.62
CA ALA A 177 12.38 19.98 4.18
C ALA A 177 10.98 20.05 3.54
N GLY A 178 9.92 20.01 4.34
CA GLY A 178 8.54 20.30 3.91
C GLY A 178 7.64 19.08 3.72
N ILE A 179 7.91 17.94 4.36
CA ILE A 179 6.90 16.86 4.41
C ILE A 179 5.60 17.38 5.05
N PHE A 180 4.45 16.90 4.59
CA PHE A 180 3.16 17.33 5.16
C PHE A 180 2.61 16.37 6.23
N ALA A 181 3.14 15.15 6.28
CA ALA A 181 2.78 14.12 7.26
C ALA A 181 3.96 13.17 7.50
N ALA A 182 3.98 12.58 8.69
CA ALA A 182 4.97 11.58 9.12
C ALA A 182 4.26 10.27 9.45
N LEU A 183 4.62 9.19 8.76
CA LEU A 183 4.16 7.83 9.04
C LEU A 183 5.22 7.11 9.88
N PHE A 184 4.80 6.51 10.99
CA PHE A 184 5.66 5.72 11.86
C PHE A 184 5.29 4.24 11.73
N GLU A 185 6.23 3.42 11.27
CA GLU A 185 6.08 1.96 11.21
C GLU A 185 6.84 1.27 12.33
N HIS A 186 6.11 0.40 13.05
CA HIS A 186 6.63 -0.49 14.08
C HIS A 186 7.56 0.19 15.11
N THR A 187 7.20 1.40 15.56
CA THR A 187 7.91 2.12 16.62
C THR A 187 7.29 1.90 18.00
N SER A 188 8.01 2.29 19.06
CA SER A 188 7.45 2.35 20.41
C SER A 188 6.25 3.30 20.50
N VAL A 189 5.27 2.93 21.33
CA VAL A 189 4.02 3.68 21.51
C VAL A 189 4.31 5.06 22.12
N GLU A 190 5.30 5.12 23.01
CA GLU A 190 5.77 6.32 23.67
C GLU A 190 6.31 7.35 22.67
N LEU A 191 7.12 6.90 21.69
CA LEU A 191 7.64 7.76 20.64
C LEU A 191 6.51 8.29 19.76
N THR A 192 5.62 7.42 19.26
CA THR A 192 4.51 7.84 18.39
C THR A 192 3.59 8.83 19.10
N LYS A 193 3.28 8.58 20.38
CA LYS A 193 2.47 9.47 21.20
C LYS A 193 3.13 10.83 21.37
N TRP A 194 4.43 10.86 21.69
CA TRP A 194 5.16 12.12 21.80
C TRP A 194 5.12 12.89 20.48
N CYS A 195 5.34 12.22 19.35
CA CYS A 195 5.24 12.83 18.02
C CYS A 195 3.84 13.40 17.74
N TYR A 196 2.80 12.63 18.05
CA TYR A 196 1.40 13.04 17.91
C TYR A 196 1.08 14.33 18.69
N GLU A 197 1.64 14.48 19.89
CA GLU A 197 1.38 15.64 20.76
C GLU A 197 2.25 16.88 20.42
N ASN A 198 3.40 16.70 19.77
CA ASN A 198 4.42 17.76 19.67
C ASN A 198 4.81 18.16 18.25
N LEU A 199 4.51 17.35 17.22
CA LEU A 199 4.89 17.69 15.84
C LEU A 199 3.85 18.60 15.18
N PRO A 200 4.28 19.53 14.31
CA PRO A 200 3.38 20.43 13.59
C PRO A 200 2.68 19.78 12.39
N VAL A 201 2.99 18.52 12.08
CA VAL A 201 2.46 17.77 10.94
C VAL A 201 1.58 16.61 11.42
N ALA A 202 0.72 16.10 10.54
CA ALA A 202 -0.05 14.90 10.83
C ALA A 202 0.87 13.70 11.09
N VAL A 203 0.50 12.87 12.05
CA VAL A 203 1.26 11.67 12.47
C VAL A 203 0.41 10.46 12.18
N ALA A 204 0.91 9.53 11.38
CA ALA A 204 0.23 8.28 11.04
C ALA A 204 0.93 7.10 11.70
N SER A 205 0.16 6.11 12.13
CA SER A 205 0.66 4.87 12.72
C SER A 205 0.43 3.70 11.78
N LEU A 206 1.48 2.93 11.52
CA LEU A 206 1.46 1.62 10.88
C LEU A 206 2.04 0.61 11.89
N GLY A 207 1.18 0.10 12.78
CA GLY A 207 1.63 -0.80 13.86
C GLY A 207 2.48 -0.12 14.95
N SER A 208 2.34 1.20 15.13
CA SER A 208 3.10 2.03 16.08
C SER A 208 2.25 2.56 17.25
N GLY A 209 1.17 1.84 17.56
CA GLY A 209 0.21 2.19 18.61
C GLY A 209 -0.92 3.11 18.14
N PRO A 210 -1.91 3.38 19.02
CA PRO A 210 -3.12 4.09 18.64
C PRO A 210 -3.01 5.62 18.72
N HIS A 211 -1.93 6.18 19.30
CA HIS A 211 -1.78 7.63 19.51
C HIS A 211 -1.23 8.32 18.25
N ALA A 212 -2.11 8.55 17.28
CA ALA A 212 -1.77 9.13 15.98
C ALA A 212 -2.97 9.89 15.38
N HIS A 213 -2.71 10.81 14.47
CA HIS A 213 -3.75 11.46 13.67
C HIS A 213 -4.38 10.49 12.64
N GLY A 214 -3.57 9.58 12.10
CA GLY A 214 -4.02 8.57 11.14
C GLY A 214 -3.63 7.13 11.51
N ILE A 215 -4.41 6.17 11.05
CA ILE A 215 -4.15 4.73 11.21
C ILE A 215 -4.07 4.09 9.82
N PHE A 216 -3.01 3.30 9.63
CA PHE A 216 -2.68 2.61 8.40
C PHE A 216 -2.39 1.14 8.66
N HIS A 217 -2.70 0.31 7.67
CA HIS A 217 -2.29 -1.09 7.57
C HIS A 217 -2.12 -1.49 6.11
N VAL A 218 -1.39 -2.57 5.86
CA VAL A 218 -1.20 -3.12 4.51
C VAL A 218 -2.45 -3.90 4.13
N SER A 219 -3.06 -3.64 2.96
CA SER A 219 -4.31 -4.29 2.56
C SER A 219 -4.23 -5.81 2.57
N SER A 220 -3.11 -6.38 2.11
CA SER A 220 -2.86 -7.83 2.11
C SER A 220 -2.90 -8.43 3.51
N ASP A 221 -2.44 -7.70 4.52
CA ASP A 221 -2.45 -8.16 5.91
C ASP A 221 -3.84 -8.03 6.52
N ILE A 222 -4.58 -6.96 6.19
CA ILE A 222 -5.96 -6.76 6.63
C ILE A 222 -6.83 -7.94 6.16
N ILE A 223 -6.74 -8.32 4.90
CA ILE A 223 -7.62 -9.33 4.28
C ILE A 223 -7.06 -10.76 4.34
N GLY A 224 -5.82 -10.94 4.83
CA GLY A 224 -5.15 -12.23 4.84
C GLY A 224 -4.84 -12.79 3.45
N CYS A 225 -4.39 -11.94 2.52
CA CYS A 225 -4.01 -12.28 1.16
C CYS A 225 -2.52 -11.99 0.91
N SER A 226 -1.64 -12.84 1.42
CA SER A 226 -0.19 -12.72 1.23
C SER A 226 0.45 -14.09 1.01
N VAL A 227 1.50 -14.12 0.18
CA VAL A 227 2.34 -15.31 -0.02
C VAL A 227 3.30 -15.55 1.15
N PHE A 228 3.53 -14.54 1.98
CA PHE A 228 4.34 -14.63 3.19
C PHE A 228 3.47 -14.68 4.45
N PRO A 229 3.96 -15.28 5.54
CA PRO A 229 3.28 -15.21 6.83
C PRO A 229 3.07 -13.75 7.25
N ILE A 230 1.86 -13.45 7.70
CA ILE A 230 1.54 -12.13 8.24
C ILE A 230 2.40 -11.91 9.49
N PRO A 231 3.10 -10.76 9.62
CA PRO A 231 3.94 -10.48 10.76
C PRO A 231 3.21 -10.64 12.10
N PRO A 232 3.89 -11.17 13.14
CA PRO A 232 3.28 -11.33 14.45
C PRO A 232 2.85 -9.96 15.00
N LYS A 233 1.71 -9.93 15.70
CA LYS A 233 1.09 -8.71 16.28
C LYS A 233 0.47 -7.73 15.28
N ARG A 234 0.20 -8.14 14.04
CA ARG A 234 -0.77 -7.47 13.16
C ARG A 234 -2.16 -8.08 13.39
N GLU A 235 -3.17 -7.23 13.47
CA GLU A 235 -4.57 -7.69 13.50
C GLU A 235 -5.01 -8.00 12.08
N VAL A 236 -5.63 -9.17 11.90
CA VAL A 236 -6.05 -9.68 10.60
C VAL A 236 -7.57 -9.79 10.64
N PHE A 237 -8.23 -9.25 9.60
CA PHE A 237 -9.69 -9.11 9.54
C PHE A 237 -10.33 -10.05 8.50
N GLY A 238 -9.53 -10.81 7.74
CA GLY A 238 -10.01 -11.79 6.75
C GLY A 238 -9.02 -12.92 6.49
N ASP A 239 -9.47 -13.96 5.78
CA ASP A 239 -8.66 -15.10 5.35
C ASP A 239 -8.91 -15.41 3.86
N VAL A 240 -8.48 -14.49 3.00
CA VAL A 240 -8.60 -14.66 1.54
C VAL A 240 -7.81 -15.88 1.05
N MET A 241 -6.61 -16.13 1.59
CA MET A 241 -5.82 -17.33 1.22
C MET A 241 -6.57 -18.63 1.55
N GLY A 242 -7.28 -18.68 2.68
CA GLY A 242 -8.17 -19.78 3.07
C GLY A 242 -9.30 -20.00 2.07
N GLU A 243 -10.04 -18.95 1.72
CA GLU A 243 -11.14 -19.03 0.77
C GLU A 243 -10.67 -19.38 -0.65
N MET A 244 -9.52 -18.84 -1.10
CA MET A 244 -8.91 -19.23 -2.36
C MET A 244 -8.56 -20.72 -2.39
N ARG A 245 -7.93 -21.23 -1.33
CA ARG A 245 -7.57 -22.65 -1.22
C ARG A 245 -8.81 -23.53 -1.30
N LYS A 246 -9.86 -23.18 -0.54
CA LYS A 246 -11.14 -23.91 -0.56
C LYS A 246 -11.78 -23.92 -1.95
N ALA A 247 -11.84 -22.77 -2.61
CA ALA A 247 -12.40 -22.64 -3.95
C ALA A 247 -11.62 -23.46 -4.98
N TYR A 248 -10.29 -23.33 -5.00
CA TYR A 248 -9.45 -24.07 -5.94
C TYR A 248 -9.45 -25.58 -5.69
N THR A 249 -9.45 -26.03 -4.43
CA THR A 249 -9.62 -27.45 -4.11
C THR A 249 -10.96 -27.98 -4.61
N THR A 250 -12.06 -27.26 -4.34
CA THR A 250 -13.40 -27.68 -4.80
C THR A 250 -13.47 -27.74 -6.32
N TYR A 251 -12.90 -26.75 -7.03
CA TYR A 251 -12.82 -26.76 -8.48
C TYR A 251 -12.00 -27.95 -9.00
N PHE A 252 -10.81 -28.17 -8.43
CA PHE A 252 -9.91 -29.26 -8.81
C PHE A 252 -10.58 -30.62 -8.65
N GLU A 253 -11.19 -30.89 -7.49
CA GLU A 253 -11.87 -32.14 -7.19
C GLU A 253 -13.05 -32.40 -8.12
N ARG A 254 -13.88 -31.38 -8.38
CA ARG A 254 -15.05 -31.51 -9.26
C ARG A 254 -14.67 -31.68 -10.72
N ALA A 255 -13.66 -30.95 -11.20
CA ALA A 255 -13.17 -31.10 -12.56
C ALA A 255 -12.52 -32.46 -12.76
N HIS A 256 -11.70 -32.91 -11.80
CA HIS A 256 -11.09 -34.23 -11.84
C HIS A 256 -12.12 -35.36 -11.77
N GLY A 257 -13.17 -35.19 -10.96
CA GLY A 257 -14.27 -36.15 -10.82
C GLY A 257 -15.34 -36.09 -11.91
N GLY A 258 -15.17 -35.28 -12.96
CA GLY A 258 -16.13 -35.14 -14.06
C GLY A 258 -17.45 -34.46 -13.69
N GLN A 259 -17.53 -33.80 -12.53
CA GLN A 259 -18.71 -33.06 -12.06
C GLN A 259 -18.65 -31.58 -12.45
N PHE A 260 -17.55 -31.16 -13.08
CA PHE A 260 -17.36 -29.85 -13.68
C PHE A 260 -16.78 -30.00 -15.10
N PRO A 261 -17.32 -29.29 -16.11
CA PRO A 261 -18.48 -28.40 -16.04
C PRO A 261 -19.77 -29.16 -15.66
N ASN A 262 -20.74 -28.46 -15.07
CA ASN A 262 -22.00 -29.08 -14.67
C ASN A 262 -22.72 -29.63 -15.94
N PRO A 263 -22.96 -30.95 -16.03
CA PRO A 263 -23.66 -31.53 -17.18
C PRO A 263 -25.02 -30.88 -17.44
N ASP A 264 -25.76 -30.52 -16.38
CA ASP A 264 -27.11 -29.93 -16.49
C ASP A 264 -27.09 -28.48 -17.02
N LEU A 265 -25.95 -27.80 -16.92
CA LEU A 265 -25.75 -26.46 -17.47
C LEU A 265 -25.00 -26.50 -18.81
N SER A 266 -24.70 -27.69 -19.31
CA SER A 266 -23.99 -27.86 -20.58
C SER A 266 -24.96 -27.75 -21.74
N HIS A 267 -24.51 -27.14 -22.83
CA HIS A 267 -25.30 -27.10 -24.06
C HIS A 267 -25.21 -28.45 -24.77
N HIS A 268 -26.36 -28.96 -25.20
CA HIS A 268 -26.47 -30.16 -26.02
C HIS A 268 -26.81 -29.78 -27.47
N MET A 269 -26.34 -30.59 -28.43
CA MET A 269 -26.85 -30.49 -29.80
C MET A 269 -28.36 -30.72 -29.81
N HIS A 270 -29.06 -30.08 -30.76
CA HIS A 270 -30.45 -30.44 -31.03
C HIS A 270 -30.54 -31.92 -31.42
N GLU A 271 -31.70 -32.52 -31.15
CA GLU A 271 -31.98 -33.91 -31.48
C GLU A 271 -31.65 -34.21 -32.95
N GLY A 272 -30.86 -35.25 -33.21
CA GLY A 272 -30.44 -35.69 -34.55
C GLY A 272 -29.20 -35.00 -35.14
N GLU A 273 -28.73 -33.88 -34.58
CA GLU A 273 -27.56 -33.17 -35.15
C GLU A 273 -26.23 -33.89 -34.83
N ALA A 274 -26.17 -34.71 -33.77
CA ALA A 274 -24.98 -35.49 -33.43
C ALA A 274 -24.70 -36.59 -34.47
N GLU A 275 -25.74 -37.30 -34.92
CA GLU A 275 -25.67 -38.35 -35.95
C GLU A 275 -25.33 -37.76 -37.32
N LYS A 276 -25.92 -36.61 -37.63
CA LYS A 276 -25.61 -35.86 -38.86
C LYS A 276 -24.17 -35.37 -38.87
N MET A 277 -23.67 -34.84 -37.75
CA MET A 277 -22.25 -34.47 -37.62
C MET A 277 -21.33 -35.68 -37.87
N ALA A 278 -21.60 -36.83 -37.24
CA ALA A 278 -20.82 -38.04 -37.43
C ALA A 278 -20.78 -38.47 -38.92
N SER A 279 -21.92 -38.40 -39.60
CA SER A 279 -22.05 -38.71 -41.03
C SER A 279 -21.24 -37.75 -41.91
N LEU A 280 -21.20 -36.45 -41.58
CA LEU A 280 -20.41 -35.44 -42.30
C LEU A 280 -18.89 -35.64 -42.14
N LEU A 281 -18.45 -36.15 -40.98
CA LEU A 281 -17.04 -36.33 -40.67
C LEU A 281 -16.42 -37.61 -41.26
N LYS A 282 -17.21 -38.45 -41.93
CA LYS A 282 -16.77 -39.77 -42.46
C LYS A 282 -16.03 -40.60 -41.40
N MET A 283 -16.59 -40.66 -40.19
CA MET A 283 -16.24 -41.68 -39.19
C MET A 283 -17.07 -42.94 -39.42
#